data_AF-A0A970UYG7-F1
#
_entry.id   AF-A0A970UYG7-F1
#
_cell.length_a   1.000
_cell.length_b   1.000
_cell.length_c   1.000
_cell.angle_alpha   90.00
_cell.angle_beta   90.00
_cell.angle_gamma   90.00
#
_symmetry.space_group_name_H-M   'P 1'
#
loop_
_entity.id
_entity.type
_entity.pdbx_description
1 polymer ?
#
loop_
_entity_poly.entity_id
_entity_poly.type
_entity_poly.pdbx_seq_one_letter_code
_entity_poly.pdbx_strand_id
1 'polypeptide(L)'
;MKNVLVLYNSKTGFSKQYAQWIAEDLECDLLNFRDFDKASLENYKLIVYGAGLFGGQIRGIGKVKRIMKEFPKKTWLVFATGATPDKEAYQEL
;
A
#
# COMPACT_ATOMS: atom_id res chain seq x y z
N MET A 1 7.85 -2.76 20.90
CA MET A 1 6.63 -3.11 20.13
C MET A 1 6.73 -2.44 18.77
N LYS A 2 6.77 -3.21 17.68
CA LYS A 2 6.63 -2.63 16.33
C LYS A 2 5.16 -2.33 16.09
N ASN A 3 4.80 -1.06 16.04
CA ASN A 3 3.40 -0.62 15.96
C ASN A 3 2.88 -0.49 14.52
N VAL A 4 3.79 -0.47 13.55
CA VAL A 4 3.54 -0.12 12.16
C VAL A 4 3.98 -1.25 11.25
N LEU A 5 3.13 -1.58 10.29
CA LEU A 5 3.46 -2.46 9.17
C LEU A 5 3.23 -1.70 7.87
N VAL A 6 4.23 -1.69 6.99
CA VAL A 6 4.09 -1.24 5.61
C VAL A 6 3.86 -2.46 4.72
N LEU A 7 2.70 -2.50 4.06
CA LEU A 7 2.35 -3.47 3.04
C LEU A 7 2.47 -2.84 1.66
N TYR A 8 3.24 -3.45 0.76
CA TYR A 8 3.34 -2.97 -0.62
C TYR A 8 2.80 -3.96 -1.65
N ASN A 9 2.18 -3.45 -2.71
CA ASN A 9 1.81 -4.22 -3.91
C ASN A 9 2.35 -3.51 -5.16
N SER A 10 3.50 -3.96 -5.64
CA SER A 10 4.20 -3.31 -6.75
C SER A 10 4.42 -4.28 -7.91
N LYS A 11 4.12 -3.81 -9.14
CA LYS A 11 4.39 -4.56 -10.37
C LYS A 11 5.75 -4.20 -10.98
N THR A 12 6.11 -2.93 -10.96
CA THR A 12 7.31 -2.38 -11.63
C THR A 12 8.34 -1.81 -10.66
N GLY A 13 8.16 -2.01 -9.35
CA GLY A 13 9.12 -1.59 -8.32
C GLY A 13 8.86 -0.22 -7.71
N PHE A 14 8.18 0.71 -8.39
CA PHE A 14 7.97 2.08 -7.87
C PHE A 14 7.34 2.11 -6.47
N SER A 15 6.17 1.49 -6.29
CA SER A 15 5.52 1.47 -4.96
C SER A 15 6.33 0.71 -3.91
N LYS A 16 7.17 -0.26 -4.32
CA LYS A 16 8.08 -0.98 -3.41
C LYS A 16 9.15 -0.02 -2.89
N GLN A 17 9.74 0.80 -3.75
CA GLN A 17 10.76 1.78 -3.37
C GLN A 17 10.23 2.76 -2.30
N TYR A 18 9.06 3.35 -2.53
CA TYR A 18 8.44 4.24 -1.54
C TYR A 18 8.11 3.50 -0.24
N ALA A 19 7.64 2.26 -0.32
CA ALA A 19 7.37 1.46 0.87
C ALA A 19 8.65 1.15 1.67
N GLN A 20 9.77 0.91 0.99
CA GLN A 20 11.09 0.72 1.61
C GLN A 20 11.53 1.98 2.35
N TRP A 21 11.50 3.14 1.70
CA TRP A 21 11.84 4.41 2.36
C TRP A 21 10.97 4.68 3.58
N ILE A 22 9.65 4.49 3.48
CA ILE A 22 8.75 4.68 4.61
C ILE A 22 9.08 3.70 5.75
N ALA A 23 9.38 2.44 5.44
CA ALA A 23 9.71 1.45 6.46
C ALA A 23 11.07 1.73 7.12
N GLU A 24 12.06 2.18 6.35
CA GLU A 24 13.38 2.61 6.82
C GLU A 24 13.26 3.82 7.75
N ASP A 25 12.58 4.89 7.32
CA ASP A 25 12.40 6.12 8.10
C ASP A 25 11.61 5.91 9.40
N LEU A 26 10.68 4.94 9.41
CA LEU A 26 9.88 4.59 10.59
C LEU A 26 10.46 3.43 11.41
N GLU A 27 11.58 2.85 10.99
CA GLU A 27 12.19 1.65 11.58
C GLU A 27 11.17 0.51 11.83
N CYS A 28 10.32 0.24 10.85
CA CYS A 28 9.19 -0.69 10.99
C CYS A 28 9.21 -1.85 9.99
N ASP A 29 8.22 -2.74 10.10
CA ASP A 29 8.18 -3.93 9.26
C ASP A 29 7.66 -3.61 7.85
N LEU A 30 8.25 -4.26 6.86
CA LEU A 30 7.88 -4.15 5.45
C LEU A 30 7.58 -5.54 4.89
N LEU A 31 6.37 -5.71 4.33
CA LEU A 31 5.97 -6.98 3.71
C LEU A 31 5.32 -6.77 2.34
N ASN A 32 5.51 -7.76 1.45
CA ASN A 32 4.79 -7.83 0.18
C ASN A 32 3.34 -8.27 0.43
N PHE A 33 2.38 -7.51 -0.09
CA PHE A 33 0.94 -7.80 0.02
C PHE A 33 0.52 -9.14 -0.59
N ARG A 34 1.33 -9.70 -1.50
CA ARG A 34 1.04 -11.02 -2.08
C ARG A 34 1.41 -12.17 -1.16
N ASP A 35 2.36 -11.95 -0.25
CA ASP A 35 3.04 -13.00 0.50
C ASP A 35 2.80 -12.89 2.02
N PHE A 36 2.12 -11.84 2.48
CA PHE A 36 1.84 -11.65 3.91
C PHE A 36 0.70 -12.56 4.40
N ASP A 37 0.85 -13.07 5.62
CA ASP A 37 -0.23 -13.70 6.35
C ASP A 37 -1.14 -12.64 6.97
N LYS A 38 -2.45 -12.72 6.68
CA LYS A 38 -3.46 -11.83 7.24
C LYS A 38 -3.54 -11.92 8.76
N ALA A 39 -3.28 -13.08 9.36
CA ALA A 39 -3.30 -13.22 10.82
C ALA A 39 -2.20 -12.40 11.50
N SER A 40 -1.07 -12.16 10.81
CA SER A 40 0.02 -11.33 11.32
C SER A 40 -0.39 -9.87 11.58
N LEU A 41 -1.49 -9.39 10.96
CA LEU A 41 -2.00 -8.03 11.17
C LEU A 41 -2.37 -7.76 12.63
N GLU A 42 -2.66 -8.80 13.42
CA GLU A 42 -3.00 -8.63 14.83
C GLU A 42 -1.86 -8.03 15.67
N ASN A 43 -0.62 -8.19 15.21
CA ASN A 43 0.54 -7.67 15.90
C ASN A 43 0.75 -6.16 15.72
N TYR A 44 -0.02 -5.51 14.83
CA TYR A 44 0.19 -4.11 14.44
C TYR A 44 -1.06 -3.25 14.71
N LYS A 45 -0.81 -1.96 15.02
CA LYS A 45 -1.85 -0.96 15.25
C LYS A 45 -2.13 -0.12 14.00
N LEU A 46 -1.05 0.28 13.31
CA LEU A 46 -1.10 1.05 12.07
C LEU A 46 -0.66 0.15 10.91
N ILE A 47 -1.48 0.09 9.88
CA ILE A 47 -1.16 -0.56 8.61
C ILE A 47 -1.08 0.52 7.53
N VAL A 48 0.07 0.61 6.87
CA VAL A 48 0.30 1.47 5.70
C VAL A 48 0.24 0.60 4.45
N TYR A 49 -0.73 0.83 3.56
CA TYR A 49 -0.81 0.13 2.29
C TYR A 49 -0.33 1.00 1.13
N GLY A 50 0.61 0.50 0.35
CA GLY A 50 1.20 1.18 -0.80
C GLY A 50 1.05 0.39 -2.10
N ALA A 51 0.47 0.97 -3.14
CA ALA A 51 0.40 0.31 -4.44
C ALA A 51 0.32 1.27 -5.63
N GLY A 52 0.58 0.74 -6.83
CA GLY A 52 0.48 1.53 -8.06
C GLY A 52 -0.96 1.82 -8.48
N LEU A 53 -1.21 2.99 -9.06
CA LEU A 53 -2.44 3.29 -9.78
C LEU A 53 -2.45 2.60 -11.15
N PHE A 54 -3.59 2.00 -11.51
CA PHE A 54 -3.85 1.45 -12.84
C PHE A 54 -5.34 1.55 -13.15
N GLY A 55 -5.70 2.14 -14.29
CA GLY A 55 -7.11 2.34 -14.68
C GLY A 55 -7.92 3.14 -13.65
N GLY A 56 -7.31 4.16 -13.04
CA GLY A 56 -7.94 4.97 -12.00
C GLY A 56 -8.11 4.29 -10.63
N GLN A 57 -7.58 3.08 -10.44
CA GLN A 57 -7.70 2.33 -9.20
C GLN A 57 -6.34 1.98 -8.59
N ILE A 58 -6.27 2.00 -7.26
CA ILE A 58 -5.11 1.49 -6.53
C ILE A 58 -5.09 -0.04 -6.66
N ARG A 59 -4.00 -0.60 -7.17
CA ARG A 59 -3.86 -2.05 -7.37
C ARG A 59 -4.15 -2.79 -6.07
N GLY A 60 -5.04 -3.79 -6.10
CA GLY A 60 -5.35 -4.63 -4.94
C GLY A 60 -6.30 -4.01 -3.90
N ILE A 61 -6.76 -2.76 -4.08
CA ILE A 61 -7.55 -2.03 -3.08
C ILE A 61 -8.85 -2.73 -2.68
N GLY A 62 -9.49 -3.48 -3.59
CA GLY A 62 -10.69 -4.24 -3.26
C GLY A 62 -10.46 -5.30 -2.17
N LYS A 63 -9.33 -6.02 -2.22
CA LYS A 63 -8.96 -7.00 -1.19
C LYS A 63 -8.60 -6.29 0.12
N VAL A 64 -7.89 -5.17 0.05
CA VAL A 64 -7.55 -4.35 1.23
C VAL A 64 -8.80 -3.83 1.93
N LYS A 65 -9.78 -3.30 1.18
CA LYS A 65 -11.07 -2.85 1.74
C LYS A 65 -11.83 -3.96 2.48
N ARG A 66 -11.76 -5.20 2.00
CA ARG A 66 -12.36 -6.35 2.70
C ARG A 66 -11.64 -6.64 4.02
N ILE A 67 -10.30 -6.65 3.99
CA ILE A 67 -9.48 -6.83 5.19
C ILE A 67 -9.73 -5.69 6.20
N MET A 68 -9.83 -4.44 5.75
CA MET A 68 -10.17 -3.30 6.63
C MET A 68 -11.49 -3.52 7.39
N LYS A 69 -12.51 -4.12 6.75
CA LYS A 69 -13.78 -4.46 7.40
C LYS A 69 -13.63 -5.57 8.45
N GLU A 70 -12.70 -6.49 8.25
CA GLU A 70 -12.39 -7.57 9.20
C GLU A 70 -11.58 -7.05 10.41
N PHE A 71 -10.80 -5.98 10.24
CA PHE A 71 -10.00 -5.34 11.29
C PHE A 71 -10.40 -3.87 11.51
N PRO A 72 -11.65 -3.59 11.96
CA PRO A 72 -12.20 -2.23 12.01
C PRO A 72 -11.55 -1.34 13.09
N LYS A 73 -10.84 -1.93 14.06
CA LYS A 73 -10.14 -1.21 15.14
C LYS A 73 -8.73 -0.76 14.76
N LYS A 74 -8.20 -1.21 13.62
CA LYS A 74 -6.85 -0.83 13.17
C LYS A 74 -6.90 0.49 12.41
N THR A 75 -5.83 1.28 12.52
CA THR A 75 -5.66 2.48 11.71
C THR A 75 -5.06 2.09 10.36
N TRP A 76 -5.66 2.58 9.29
CA TRP A 76 -5.20 2.32 7.93
C TRP A 76 -4.80 3.62 7.24
N LEU A 77 -3.60 3.65 6.68
CA LEU A 77 -3.14 4.70 5.77
C LEU A 77 -2.92 4.07 4.39
N VAL A 78 -3.29 4.79 3.34
CA VAL A 78 -3.08 4.32 1.96
C VAL A 78 -2.31 5.37 1.18
N PHE A 79 -1.24 4.96 0.51
CA PHE A 79 -0.55 5.77 -0.48
C PHE A 79 -0.60 5.09 -1.85
N ALA A 80 -0.49 5.88 -2.91
CA ALA A 80 -0.45 5.36 -4.26
C ALA A 80 0.66 6.02 -5.08
N THR A 81 1.32 5.24 -5.92
CA THR A 81 2.26 5.75 -6.92
C THR A 81 1.60 5.72 -8.29
N GLY A 82 1.64 6.82 -9.02
CA GLY A 82 1.17 6.91 -10.40
C GLY A 82 2.09 7.78 -11.23
N ALA A 83 1.81 7.84 -12.52
CA ALA A 83 2.37 8.82 -13.41
C ALA A 83 1.23 9.62 -14.01
N THR A 84 1.38 10.93 -14.03
CA THR A 84 0.53 11.81 -14.82
C THR A 84 1.26 12.04 -16.14
N PRO A 85 0.68 11.66 -17.30
CA PRO A 85 1.27 11.99 -18.60
C PRO A 85 1.49 13.50 -18.74
N ASP A 86 2.43 13.89 -19.60
CA ASP A 86 2.59 15.29 -19.97
C ASP A 86 1.31 15.82 -20.65
N LYS A 87 1.02 17.11 -20.51
CA LYS A 87 -0.25 17.77 -20.91
C LYS A 87 -0.63 17.52 -22.38
N GLU A 88 0.34 17.30 -23.27
CA GLU A 88 0.08 17.01 -24.68
C GLU A 88 -0.57 15.64 -24.92
N ALA A 89 -0.40 14.68 -24.00
CA ALA A 89 -0.99 13.35 -24.08
C ALA A 89 -2.40 13.26 -23.44
N TYR A 90 -2.96 14.38 -22.99
CA TYR A 90 -4.30 14.50 -22.40
C TYR A 90 -5.38 14.95 -23.40
N GLN A 91 -5.11 14.93 -24.70
CA GLN A 91 -6.15 15.10 -25.72
C GLN A 91 -7.00 13.83 -25.79
N GLU A 92 -8.25 13.97 -25.35
CA GLU A 92 -9.42 13.12 -25.55
C GLU A 92 -9.49 11.77 -24.79
N LEU A 93 -10.17 11.84 -23.63
CA LEU A 93 -11.22 10.89 -23.27
C LEU A 93 -12.55 11.62 -23.22
#